data_AF-A0A379U2S1-F1
#
_entry.id   AF-A0A379U2S1-F1
#
_cell.length_a   1.000
_cell.length_b   1.000
_cell.length_c   1.000
_cell.angle_alpha   90.00
_cell.angle_beta   90.00
_cell.angle_gamma   90.00
#
_symmetry.space_group_name_H-M   'P 1'
#
loop_
_entity.id
_entity.type
_entity.pdbx_description
1 polymer ?
#
loop_
_entity_poly.entity_id
_entity_poly.type
_entity_poly.pdbx_seq_one_letter_code
_entity_poly.pdbx_strand_id
1 'polypeptide(L)'
;MEGRAFSGSQLDWLTPFNLFCGVGLVVTYALLGATWLIMKSEDPLHSRMCALSRPLLIILLLVMGGVSVWTPFTHDDIAERWFTLPNLYYFLPVPVLVLAFSVWLCAA
;
A
#
# COMPACT_ATOMS: atom_id res chain seq x y z
N MET A 1 23.38 -23.70 14.99
CA MET A 1 23.09 -23.95 13.55
C MET A 1 23.31 -25.43 13.31
N GLU A 2 22.25 -26.24 13.35
CA GLU A 2 22.29 -27.66 13.00
C GLU A 2 21.30 -27.91 11.86
N GLY A 3 21.82 -28.29 10.68
CA GLY A 3 21.04 -28.75 9.55
C GLY A 3 20.27 -27.67 8.79
N ARG A 4 20.26 -27.75 7.45
CA ARG A 4 19.41 -26.92 6.56
C ARG A 4 17.91 -27.29 6.67
N ALA A 5 17.46 -27.71 7.85
CA ALA A 5 16.09 -28.10 8.13
C ALA A 5 15.35 -26.88 8.68
N PHE A 6 14.27 -26.48 7.99
CA PHE A 6 13.36 -25.45 8.47
C PHE A 6 12.77 -25.90 9.82
N SER A 7 13.13 -25.20 10.90
CA SER A 7 12.72 -25.52 12.27
C SER A 7 11.47 -24.75 12.73
N GLY A 8 10.79 -24.04 11.81
CA GLY A 8 9.55 -23.32 12.09
C GLY A 8 8.31 -24.20 11.87
N SER A 9 7.19 -23.80 12.47
CA SER A 9 5.88 -24.34 12.12
C SER A 9 5.49 -23.91 10.71
N GLN A 10 4.77 -24.77 9.98
CA GLN A 10 4.32 -24.49 8.60
C GLN A 10 3.44 -23.23 8.48
N LEU A 11 2.88 -22.74 9.60
CA LEU A 11 2.02 -21.56 9.67
C LEU A 11 2.70 -20.33 10.28
N ASP A 12 4.01 -20.38 10.57
CA ASP A 12 4.73 -19.22 11.16
C ASP A 12 4.76 -17.99 10.22
N TRP A 13 4.52 -18.20 8.92
CA TRP A 13 4.38 -17.12 7.95
C TRP A 13 3.04 -16.38 8.05
N LEU A 14 2.01 -16.96 8.68
CA LEU A 14 0.67 -16.38 8.80
C LEU A 14 0.62 -15.41 9.98
N THR A 15 1.41 -14.34 9.91
CA THR A 15 1.38 -13.26 10.89
C THR A 15 0.30 -12.23 10.53
N PRO A 16 -0.26 -11.51 11.50
CA PRO A 16 -1.22 -10.43 11.22
C PRO A 16 -0.67 -9.37 10.26
N PHE A 17 0.62 -9.06 10.36
CA PHE A 17 1.30 -8.12 9.47
C PHE A 17 1.37 -8.64 8.03
N ASN A 18 1.74 -9.92 7.83
CA ASN A 18 1.79 -10.52 6.50
C ASN A 18 0.40 -10.60 5.86
N LEU A 19 -0.63 -10.92 6.66
CA LEU A 19 -2.01 -10.93 6.19
C LEU A 19 -2.47 -9.53 5.76
N PHE A 20 -2.17 -8.50 6.55
CA PHE A 20 -2.46 -7.11 6.23
C PHE A 20 -1.76 -6.66 4.94
N CYS A 21 -0.48 -6.99 4.79
CA CYS A 21 0.27 -6.73 3.56
C CYS A 21 -0.35 -7.45 2.35
N GLY A 22 -0.78 -8.69 2.52
CA GLY A 22 -1.47 -9.47 1.48
C GLY A 22 -2.78 -8.82 1.02
N VAL A 23 -3.60 -8.34 1.96
CA VAL A 23 -4.82 -7.58 1.63
C VAL A 23 -4.47 -6.29 0.88
N GLY A 24 -3.43 -5.58 1.33
CA GLY A 24 -2.93 -4.39 0.65
C GLY A 24 -2.51 -4.64 -0.80
N LEU A 25 -1.83 -5.76 -1.04
CA LEU A 25 -1.43 -6.21 -2.36
C LEU A 25 -2.67 -6.42 -3.26
N VAL A 26 -3.69 -7.14 -2.77
CA VAL A 26 -4.93 -7.39 -3.52
C VAL A 26 -5.62 -6.08 -3.91
N VAL A 27 -5.72 -5.12 -2.98
CA VAL A 27 -6.32 -3.80 -3.26
C VAL A 27 -5.51 -3.05 -4.32
N THR A 28 -4.18 -3.08 -4.25
CA THR A 28 -3.30 -2.43 -5.22
C THR A 28 -3.50 -3.00 -6.63
N TYR A 29 -3.54 -4.33 -6.76
CA TYR A 29 -3.79 -4.99 -8.04
C TYR A 29 -5.20 -4.73 -8.57
N ALA A 30 -6.20 -4.66 -7.70
CA ALA A 30 -7.55 -4.32 -8.09
C ALA A 30 -7.61 -2.88 -8.65
N LEU A 31 -6.92 -1.93 -8.02
CA LEU A 31 -6.87 -0.54 -8.50
C LEU A 31 -6.15 -0.44 -9.84
N LEU A 32 -4.98 -1.11 -9.96
CA LEU A 32 -4.21 -1.14 -11.20
C LEU A 32 -5.02 -1.75 -12.35
N GLY A 33 -5.71 -2.86 -12.10
CA GLY A 33 -6.64 -3.48 -13.05
C GLY A 33 -7.80 -2.57 -13.43
N ALA A 34 -8.41 -1.86 -12.47
CA ALA A 34 -9.48 -0.90 -12.73
C ALA A 34 -8.98 0.26 -13.61
N THR A 35 -7.82 0.85 -13.32
CA THR A 35 -7.24 1.92 -14.15
C THR A 35 -6.87 1.45 -15.55
N TRP A 36 -6.38 0.22 -15.70
CA TRP A 36 -6.12 -0.36 -17.01
C TRP A 36 -7.41 -0.58 -17.81
N LEU A 37 -8.47 -1.08 -17.14
CA LEU A 37 -9.79 -1.24 -17.75
C LEU A 37 -10.41 0.10 -18.15
N ILE A 38 -10.24 1.16 -17.37
CA ILE A 38 -10.67 2.52 -17.74
C ILE A 38 -10.05 2.93 -19.08
N MET A 39 -8.73 2.75 -19.25
CA MET A 39 -8.06 3.11 -20.50
C MET A 39 -8.51 2.29 -21.72
N LYS A 40 -8.99 1.06 -21.50
CA LYS A 40 -9.31 0.11 -22.58
C LYS A 40 -10.80 -0.02 -22.88
N SER A 41 -11.67 0.47 -22.01
CA SER A 41 -13.11 0.29 -22.12
C SER A 41 -13.78 1.53 -22.68
N GLU A 42 -14.77 1.30 -23.54
CA GLU A 42 -15.76 2.29 -23.94
C GLU A 42 -17.06 2.04 -23.15
N ASP A 43 -18.07 2.89 -23.28
CA ASP A 43 -19.34 2.78 -22.55
C ASP A 43 -19.93 1.35 -22.56
N PRO A 44 -20.64 0.88 -21.50
CA PRO A 44 -20.92 1.43 -20.15
C PRO A 44 -19.93 0.95 -19.06
N LEU A 45 -18.94 0.14 -19.42
CA LEU A 45 -18.00 -0.45 -18.48
C LEU A 45 -17.03 0.61 -17.92
N HIS A 46 -16.69 1.62 -18.72
CA HIS A 46 -15.85 2.76 -18.33
C HIS A 46 -16.37 3.49 -17.08
N SER A 47 -17.65 3.88 -17.07
CA SER A 47 -18.25 4.59 -15.94
C SER A 47 -18.19 3.79 -14.64
N ARG A 48 -18.42 2.46 -14.69
CA ARG A 48 -18.34 1.59 -13.53
C ARG A 48 -16.91 1.50 -12.98
N MET A 49 -15.91 1.39 -13.85
CA MET A 49 -14.51 1.31 -13.43
C MET A 49 -14.03 2.64 -12.85
N CYS A 50 -14.44 3.78 -13.41
CA CYS A 50 -14.18 5.10 -12.81
C CYS A 50 -14.84 5.26 -11.43
N ALA A 51 -16.06 4.75 -11.25
CA ALA A 51 -16.71 4.78 -9.94
C ALA A 51 -16.02 3.86 -8.92
N LEU A 52 -15.44 2.74 -9.37
CA LEU A 52 -14.73 1.78 -8.52
C LEU A 52 -13.29 2.21 -8.17
N SER A 53 -12.61 2.95 -9.05
CA SER A 53 -11.23 3.39 -8.80
C SER A 53 -11.11 4.32 -7.59
N ARG A 54 -12.08 5.22 -7.36
CA ARG A 54 -12.12 6.14 -6.21
C ARG A 54 -12.09 5.41 -4.85
N PRO A 55 -13.03 4.51 -4.52
CA PRO A 55 -13.00 3.79 -3.24
C PRO A 55 -11.76 2.88 -3.12
N LEU A 56 -11.31 2.25 -4.20
CA LEU A 56 -10.09 1.42 -4.17
C LEU A 56 -8.84 2.25 -3.84
N LEU A 57 -8.73 3.46 -4.38
CA LEU A 57 -7.65 4.39 -4.06
C LEU A 57 -7.69 4.81 -2.59
N ILE A 58 -8.86 5.10 -2.02
CA ILE A 58 -8.99 5.41 -0.60
C ILE A 58 -8.55 4.23 0.27
N ILE A 59 -8.98 3.01 -0.06
CA ILE A 59 -8.56 1.80 0.67
C ILE A 59 -7.05 1.60 0.57
N LEU A 60 -6.45 1.83 -0.61
CA LEU A 60 -5.01 1.75 -0.80
C LEU A 60 -4.25 2.76 0.08
N LEU A 61 -4.72 4.01 0.17
CA LEU A 61 -4.14 5.01 1.05
C LEU A 61 -4.23 4.61 2.53
N LEU A 62 -5.35 4.03 2.96
CA LEU A 62 -5.50 3.52 4.33
C LEU A 62 -4.52 2.38 4.63
N VAL A 63 -4.34 1.45 3.68
CA VAL A 63 -3.35 0.38 3.79
C VAL A 63 -1.95 0.95 3.89
N MET A 64 -1.56 1.87 2.99
CA MET A 64 -0.26 2.53 3.02
C MET A 64 -0.01 3.25 4.34
N GLY A 65 -1.00 3.99 4.84
CA GLY A 65 -0.93 4.66 6.15
C GLY A 65 -0.77 3.65 7.29
N GLY A 66 -1.54 2.56 7.26
CA GLY A 66 -1.46 1.49 8.25
C GLY A 66 -0.07 0.85 8.30
N VAL A 67 0.52 0.49 7.14
CA VAL A 67 1.90 -0.04 7.08
C VAL A 67 2.89 1.01 7.59
N SER A 68 2.75 2.26 7.15
CA SER A 68 3.66 3.35 7.52
C SER A 68 3.67 3.65 9.02
N VAL A 69 2.58 3.36 9.73
CA VAL A 69 2.52 3.43 11.20
C VAL A 69 3.04 2.14 11.82
N TRP A 70 2.58 0.96 11.36
CA TRP A 70 2.93 -0.33 11.96
C TRP A 70 4.43 -0.64 11.89
N THR A 71 5.08 -0.31 10.78
CA THR A 71 6.51 -0.59 10.55
C THR A 71 7.43 0.11 11.57
N PRO A 72 7.38 1.43 11.76
CA PRO A 72 8.21 2.10 12.77
C PRO A 72 7.82 1.73 14.20
N PHE A 73 6.54 1.41 14.49
CA PHE A 73 6.13 0.95 15.82
C PHE A 73 6.72 -0.42 16.22
N THR A 74 7.07 -1.25 15.23
CA THR A 74 7.62 -2.59 15.46
C THR A 74 9.13 -2.65 15.36
N HIS A 75 9.76 -1.70 14.67
CA HIS A 75 11.19 -1.66 14.42
C HIS A 75 11.72 -0.23 14.60
N ASP A 76 12.31 0.02 15.76
CA ASP A 76 12.87 1.33 16.12
C ASP A 76 13.93 1.81 15.13
N ASP A 77 14.73 0.89 14.55
CA ASP A 77 15.71 1.19 13.49
C ASP A 77 15.08 1.85 12.26
N ILE A 78 13.84 1.48 11.92
CA ILE A 78 13.11 2.05 10.78
C ILE A 78 12.61 3.44 11.13
N ALA A 79 12.14 3.62 12.36
CA ALA A 79 11.74 4.92 12.87
C ALA A 79 12.92 5.90 12.85
N GLU A 80 14.10 5.48 13.31
CA GLU A 80 15.32 6.28 13.22
C GLU A 80 15.64 6.62 11.77
N ARG A 81 15.61 5.65 10.85
CA ARG A 81 15.94 5.93 9.44
C ARG A 81 14.99 6.91 8.76
N TRP A 82 13.69 6.85 9.06
CA TRP A 82 12.68 7.66 8.38
C TRP A 82 12.46 9.02 9.03
N PHE A 83 12.51 9.09 10.36
CA PHE A 83 12.17 10.31 11.12
C PHE A 83 13.38 11.09 11.62
N THR A 84 14.61 10.60 11.43
CA THR A 84 15.81 11.42 11.70
C THR A 84 16.12 12.38 10.57
N LEU A 85 16.68 13.53 10.94
CA LEU A 85 17.23 14.47 9.97
C LEU A 85 18.64 14.03 9.55
N PRO A 86 18.99 14.06 8.26
CA PRO A 86 18.27 14.70 7.15
C PRO A 86 17.34 13.77 6.36
N ASN A 87 17.31 12.46 6.64
CA ASN A 87 16.56 11.47 5.84
C ASN A 87 15.07 11.80 5.70
N LEU A 88 14.46 12.41 6.72
CA LEU A 88 13.08 12.87 6.66
C LEU A 88 12.80 13.74 5.43
N TYR A 89 13.71 14.66 5.07
CA TYR A 89 13.52 15.54 3.91
C TYR A 89 13.56 14.81 2.57
N TYR A 90 14.31 13.71 2.49
CA TYR A 90 14.35 12.87 1.30
C TYR A 90 13.14 11.93 1.20
N PHE A 91 12.57 11.54 2.34
CA PHE A 91 11.42 10.64 2.39
C PHE A 91 10.09 11.37 2.17
N LEU A 92 9.91 12.57 2.75
CA LEU A 92 8.66 13.35 2.75
C LEU A 92 8.06 13.68 1.36
N PRO A 93 8.84 13.90 0.27
CA PRO A 93 8.28 14.23 -1.04
C PRO A 93 7.35 13.15 -1.59
N VAL A 94 7.67 11.88 -1.39
CA VAL A 94 6.88 10.75 -1.89
C VAL A 94 5.46 10.71 -1.30
N PRO A 95 5.26 10.62 0.04
CA PRO A 95 3.94 10.61 0.63
C PRO A 95 3.17 11.91 0.38
N VAL A 96 3.83 13.07 0.33
CA VAL A 96 3.17 14.35 0.01
C VAL A 96 2.61 14.35 -1.41
N LEU A 97 3.39 13.91 -2.40
CA LEU A 97 2.93 13.84 -3.79
C LEU A 97 1.78 12.83 -3.94
N VAL A 98 1.89 11.65 -3.30
CA VAL A 98 0.83 10.64 -3.32
C VAL A 98 -0.48 11.21 -2.77
N LEU A 99 -0.44 11.92 -1.64
CA LEU A 99 -1.61 12.58 -1.06
C LEU A 99 -2.14 13.71 -1.95
N ALA A 100 -1.26 14.53 -2.53
CA ALA A 100 -1.68 15.62 -3.41
C ALA A 100 -2.40 15.09 -4.67
N PHE A 101 -1.84 14.09 -5.35
CA PHE A 101 -2.43 13.53 -6.56
C PHE A 101 -3.71 12.74 -6.27
N SER A 102 -3.77 12.01 -5.15
CA SER A 102 -4.99 11.30 -4.75
C SER A 102 -6.15 12.25 -4.45
N VAL A 103 -5.89 13.35 -3.74
CA VAL A 103 -6.90 14.39 -3.50
C VAL A 103 -7.35 15.03 -4.82
N TRP A 104 -6.39 15.36 -5.70
CA TRP A 104 -6.70 15.93 -7.00
C TRP A 104 -7.58 15.00 -7.85
N LEU A 105 -7.27 13.71 -7.90
CA LEU A 105 -8.06 12.70 -8.65
C LEU A 105 -9.44 12.44 -8.04
N CYS A 106 -9.58 12.60 -6.72
CA CYS A 106 -10.87 12.45 -6.06
C CYS A 106 -11.76 13.70 -6.25
N ALA A 107 -11.15 14.88 -6.44
CA ALA A 107 -11.83 16.14 -6.65
C ALA A 107 -12.19 16.42 -8.12
N ALA A 108 -11.46 15.84 -9.07
CA ALA A 108 -11.74 15.87 -10.51
C ALA A 108 -12.83 14.86 -10.91
#